data_AF-A0A853A5S5-F1
#
_entry.id   AF-A0A853A5S5-F1
#
_cell.length_a   1.000
_cell.length_b   1.000
_cell.length_c   1.000
_cell.angle_alpha   90.00
_cell.angle_beta   90.00
_cell.angle_gamma   90.00
#
_symmetry.space_group_name_H-M   'P 1'
#
loop_
_entity.id
_entity.type
_entity.pdbx_description
1 polymer ?
#
loop_
_entity_poly.entity_id
_entity_poly.type
_entity_poly.pdbx_seq_one_letter_code
_entity_poly.pdbx_strand_id
1 'polypeptide(L)'
;MPHGSTEAGPRAAGAAGDGAGWYDQPEVAEMAALLDTLADRYRSMSEGRLRARTPSGPSRARAGLELARALALAAQGLEFVAAAPAPQAPASPAEAPPQGWRIMPEAGVFSVGDQLAVAAHDLLAALPAVAPDTLVPGPESEDAERTARRQRTARRLVADCLAAARELERLSR
;
A
#
# COMPACT_ATOMS: atom_id res chain seq x y z
N MET A 1 39.19 48.03 -5.97
CA MET A 1 38.77 47.21 -7.12
C MET A 1 37.98 46.01 -6.58
N PRO A 2 36.69 45.89 -6.91
CA PRO A 2 35.78 44.87 -6.37
C PRO A 2 35.65 43.68 -7.33
N HIS A 3 35.76 42.45 -6.82
CA HIS A 3 35.17 41.23 -7.40
C HIS A 3 34.95 40.29 -6.19
N GLY A 4 33.75 39.91 -5.76
CA GLY A 4 32.54 39.67 -6.53
C GLY A 4 32.51 38.25 -7.07
N SER A 5 32.55 37.24 -6.17
CA SER A 5 32.34 35.83 -6.55
C SER A 5 31.23 35.24 -5.70
N THR A 6 30.01 35.43 -6.20
CA THR A 6 28.83 34.66 -5.82
C THR A 6 28.91 33.34 -6.58
N GLU A 7 29.56 32.32 -6.02
CA GLU A 7 29.43 30.96 -6.57
C GLU A 7 28.16 30.33 -6.01
N ALA A 8 27.17 30.29 -6.90
CA ALA A 8 25.94 29.54 -6.78
C ALA A 8 26.25 28.10 -6.40
N GLY A 9 25.86 27.71 -5.19
CA GLY A 9 25.83 26.30 -4.80
C GLY A 9 24.96 25.49 -5.78
N PRO A 10 25.29 24.21 -6.01
CA PRO A 10 24.49 23.35 -6.88
C PRO A 10 23.06 23.29 -6.33
N ARG A 11 22.11 23.74 -7.17
CA ARG A 11 20.67 23.62 -6.95
C ARG A 11 20.37 22.17 -6.60
N ALA A 12 19.95 21.93 -5.36
CA ALA A 12 19.32 20.69 -4.97
C ALA A 12 18.14 20.45 -5.90
N ALA A 13 18.21 19.39 -6.70
CA ALA A 13 17.09 18.89 -7.48
C ALA A 13 16.03 18.39 -6.49
N GLY A 14 15.12 19.28 -6.12
CA GLY A 14 13.85 18.91 -5.52
C GLY A 14 13.01 18.21 -6.59
N ALA A 15 13.23 16.91 -6.76
CA ALA A 15 12.28 16.05 -7.45
C ALA A 15 11.13 15.76 -6.48
N ALA A 16 10.25 16.75 -6.30
CA ALA A 16 8.84 16.42 -6.10
C ALA A 16 8.46 15.65 -7.38
N GLY A 17 8.47 14.33 -7.30
CA GLY A 17 8.21 13.47 -8.45
C GLY A 17 6.86 13.85 -9.02
N ASP A 18 6.87 14.32 -10.27
CA ASP A 18 5.66 14.52 -11.04
C ASP A 18 4.79 13.26 -10.86
N GLY A 19 3.58 13.43 -10.33
CA GLY A 19 2.61 12.34 -10.10
C GLY A 19 2.22 11.58 -11.38
N ALA A 20 2.85 11.88 -12.51
CA ALA A 20 2.69 11.28 -13.83
C ALA A 20 3.04 9.78 -13.91
N GLY A 21 3.61 9.17 -12.86
CA GLY A 21 4.00 7.76 -12.89
C GLY A 21 2.84 6.76 -12.86
N TRP A 22 1.72 7.08 -12.19
CA TRP A 22 0.64 6.12 -11.93
C TRP A 22 -0.65 6.38 -12.68
N TYR A 23 -0.97 7.63 -13.03
CA TYR A 23 -2.24 7.97 -13.67
C TYR A 23 -2.43 7.33 -15.06
N ASP A 24 -1.33 7.02 -15.76
CA ASP A 24 -1.37 6.36 -17.07
C ASP A 24 -1.20 4.83 -16.98
N GLN A 25 -1.10 4.25 -15.79
CA GLN A 25 -0.90 2.80 -15.64
C GLN A 25 -2.23 2.05 -15.61
N PRO A 26 -2.56 1.26 -16.65
CA PRO A 26 -3.83 0.53 -16.72
C PRO A 26 -4.00 -0.46 -15.57
N GLU A 27 -2.91 -0.96 -14.99
CA GLU A 27 -2.93 -1.90 -13.87
C GLU A 27 -3.49 -1.28 -12.59
N VAL A 28 -3.25 0.02 -12.35
CA VAL A 28 -3.80 0.72 -11.16
C VAL A 28 -5.30 0.92 -11.33
N ALA A 29 -5.73 1.36 -12.51
CA ALA A 29 -7.15 1.53 -12.82
C ALA A 29 -7.91 0.19 -12.75
N GLU A 30 -7.31 -0.89 -13.27
CA GLU A 30 -7.86 -2.24 -13.16
C GLU A 30 -7.97 -2.69 -11.70
N MET A 31 -6.90 -2.51 -10.91
CA MET A 31 -6.90 -2.88 -9.50
C MET A 31 -7.97 -2.13 -8.72
N ALA A 32 -8.14 -0.82 -8.97
CA ALA A 32 -9.17 -0.02 -8.32
C ALA A 32 -10.59 -0.55 -8.63
N ALA A 33 -10.90 -0.77 -9.91
CA ALA A 33 -12.21 -1.28 -10.33
C ALA A 33 -12.51 -2.69 -9.79
N LEU A 34 -11.49 -3.55 -9.75
CA LEU A 34 -11.62 -4.91 -9.22
C LEU A 34 -11.86 -4.91 -7.71
N LEU A 35 -11.13 -4.10 -6.95
CA LEU A 35 -11.28 -4.00 -5.49
C LEU A 35 -12.66 -3.42 -5.11
N ASP A 36 -13.15 -2.44 -5.86
CA ASP A 36 -14.50 -1.88 -5.68
C ASP A 36 -15.59 -2.93 -5.94
N THR A 37 -15.47 -3.66 -7.06
CA THR A 37 -16.39 -4.78 -7.40
C THR A 37 -16.37 -5.87 -6.32
N LEU A 38 -15.19 -6.19 -5.79
CA LEU A 38 -15.04 -7.15 -4.70
C LEU A 38 -15.69 -6.65 -3.41
N ALA A 39 -15.48 -5.40 -3.03
CA ALA A 39 -16.09 -4.81 -1.84
C ALA A 39 -17.62 -4.91 -1.88
N ASP A 40 -18.24 -4.49 -2.99
CA ASP A 40 -19.69 -4.55 -3.19
C ASP A 40 -20.25 -5.98 -3.22
N ARG A 41 -19.50 -6.89 -3.85
CA ARG A 41 -19.85 -8.31 -3.83
C ARG A 41 -19.84 -8.86 -2.40
N TYR A 42 -18.82 -8.56 -1.61
CA TYR A 42 -18.73 -9.04 -0.23
C TYR A 42 -19.80 -8.42 0.68
N ARG A 43 -20.19 -7.16 0.46
CA ARG A 43 -21.33 -6.51 1.16
C ARG A 43 -22.66 -7.21 0.90
N SER A 44 -22.84 -7.77 -0.31
CA SER A 44 -24.09 -8.44 -0.70
C SER A 44 -24.09 -9.95 -0.45
N MET A 45 -22.98 -10.55 0.01
CA MET A 45 -22.94 -11.99 0.28
C MET A 45 -23.69 -12.36 1.57
N SER A 46 -24.47 -13.44 1.51
CA SER A 46 -25.06 -14.08 2.70
C SER A 46 -23.98 -14.66 3.62
N GLU A 47 -24.28 -14.77 4.92
CA GLU A 47 -23.38 -15.37 5.93
C GLU A 47 -22.91 -16.79 5.55
N GLY A 48 -23.82 -17.65 5.07
CA GLY A 48 -23.47 -19.02 4.66
C GLY A 48 -22.41 -19.05 3.56
N ARG A 49 -22.50 -18.15 2.57
CA ARG A 49 -21.48 -18.01 1.51
C ARG A 49 -20.16 -17.48 2.03
N LEU A 50 -20.20 -16.50 2.94
CA LEU A 50 -19.02 -15.90 3.55
C LEU A 50 -18.24 -16.92 4.39
N ARG A 51 -18.94 -17.77 5.14
CA ARG A 51 -18.34 -18.80 6.01
C ARG A 51 -17.96 -20.09 5.29
N ALA A 52 -18.54 -20.37 4.12
CA ALA A 52 -18.19 -21.56 3.34
C ALA A 52 -16.70 -21.57 2.96
N ARG A 53 -16.07 -22.74 3.16
CA ARG A 53 -14.68 -22.97 2.71
C ARG A 53 -14.57 -22.90 1.21
N THR A 54 -13.45 -22.37 0.71
CA THR A 54 -13.11 -22.41 -0.71
C THR A 54 -12.44 -23.73 -1.06
N PRO A 55 -12.42 -24.14 -2.34
CA PRO A 55 -11.68 -25.33 -2.77
C PRO A 55 -10.18 -25.29 -2.44
N SER A 56 -9.60 -24.10 -2.35
CA SER A 56 -8.17 -23.86 -2.13
C SER A 56 -7.79 -23.56 -0.68
N GLY A 57 -8.75 -23.52 0.25
CA GLY A 57 -8.43 -23.38 1.68
C GLY A 57 -9.48 -22.64 2.52
N PRO A 58 -9.17 -21.44 3.05
CA PRO A 58 -9.96 -20.79 4.08
C PRO A 58 -11.36 -20.38 3.59
N SER A 59 -12.20 -19.88 4.49
CA SER A 59 -13.49 -19.31 4.08
C SER A 59 -13.30 -18.08 3.20
N ARG A 60 -14.31 -17.73 2.40
CA ARG A 60 -14.30 -16.49 1.60
C ARG A 60 -14.06 -15.26 2.48
N ALA A 61 -14.74 -15.18 3.63
CA ALA A 61 -14.53 -14.09 4.58
C ALA A 61 -13.07 -14.01 5.03
N ARG A 62 -12.45 -15.15 5.37
CA ARG A 62 -11.05 -15.19 5.80
C ARG A 62 -10.09 -14.75 4.70
N ALA A 63 -10.29 -15.22 3.46
CA ALA A 63 -9.50 -14.79 2.31
C ALA A 63 -9.65 -13.28 2.04
N GLY A 64 -10.86 -12.73 2.15
CA GLY A 64 -11.12 -11.30 2.03
C GLY A 64 -10.43 -10.46 3.11
N LEU A 65 -10.46 -10.92 4.38
CA LEU A 65 -9.75 -10.27 5.49
C LEU A 65 -8.23 -10.33 5.36
N GLU A 66 -7.69 -11.41 4.77
CA GLU A 66 -6.26 -11.53 4.48
C GLU A 66 -5.85 -10.54 3.38
N LEU A 67 -6.65 -10.40 2.33
CA LEU A 67 -6.42 -9.38 1.30
C LEU A 67 -6.51 -7.97 1.88
N ALA A 68 -7.56 -7.64 2.64
CA ALA A 68 -7.71 -6.32 3.26
C ALA A 68 -6.49 -5.94 4.12
N ARG A 69 -5.96 -6.90 4.91
CA ARG A 69 -4.72 -6.69 5.66
C ARG A 69 -3.50 -6.49 4.77
N ALA A 70 -3.37 -7.27 3.71
CA ALA A 70 -2.25 -7.10 2.78
C ALA A 70 -2.27 -5.72 2.11
N LEU A 71 -3.46 -5.21 1.74
CA LEU A 71 -3.64 -3.88 1.18
C LEU A 71 -3.32 -2.77 2.21
N ALA A 72 -3.81 -2.91 3.44
CA ALA A 72 -3.55 -1.95 4.51
C ALA A 72 -2.06 -1.89 4.90
N LEU A 73 -1.36 -3.02 4.84
CA LEU A 73 0.09 -3.04 4.94
C LEU A 73 0.68 -2.33 3.71
N ALA A 74 0.36 -2.73 2.48
CA ALA A 74 0.90 -2.06 1.29
C ALA A 74 0.76 -0.52 1.33
N ALA A 75 -0.39 0.00 1.77
CA ALA A 75 -0.63 1.43 1.98
C ALA A 75 0.35 2.05 2.98
N GLN A 76 0.49 1.48 4.17
CA GLN A 76 1.43 1.96 5.19
C GLN A 76 2.89 1.98 4.71
N GLY A 77 3.27 1.04 3.84
CA GLY A 77 4.61 1.03 3.26
C GLY A 77 4.86 2.19 2.33
N LEU A 78 3.88 2.50 1.49
CA LEU A 78 3.93 3.66 0.60
C LEU A 78 3.94 4.96 1.41
N GLU A 79 3.09 5.08 2.42
CA GLU A 79 3.04 6.23 3.32
C GLU A 79 4.35 6.44 4.07
N PHE A 80 4.97 5.37 4.56
CA PHE A 80 6.27 5.43 5.23
C PHE A 80 7.34 6.00 4.32
N VAL A 81 7.40 5.55 3.07
CA VAL A 81 8.39 6.05 2.11
C VAL A 81 8.08 7.47 1.66
N ALA A 82 6.80 7.82 1.49
CA ALA A 82 6.38 9.18 1.14
C ALA A 82 6.67 10.19 2.27
N ALA A 83 6.59 9.76 3.53
CA ALA A 83 6.87 10.60 4.70
C ALA A 83 8.36 10.67 5.06
N ALA A 84 9.20 9.79 4.49
CA ALA A 84 10.63 9.77 4.78
C ALA A 84 11.26 11.13 4.39
N PRO A 85 11.84 11.89 5.34
CA PRO A 85 12.42 13.18 5.02
C PRO A 85 13.54 13.01 4.00
N ALA A 86 13.63 13.95 3.05
CA ALA A 86 14.86 14.14 2.27
C ALA A 86 16.05 14.23 3.24
N PRO A 87 17.26 13.78 2.88
CA PRO A 87 18.39 13.75 3.79
C PRO A 87 18.77 15.18 4.20
N GLN A 88 18.16 15.71 5.26
CA GLN A 88 18.50 16.95 5.95
C GLN A 88 17.70 17.12 7.26
N ALA A 89 18.47 17.37 8.31
CA ALA A 89 18.14 17.75 9.69
C ALA A 89 17.51 16.68 10.63
N PRO A 90 18.10 16.46 11.82
CA PRO A 90 17.53 15.55 12.82
C PRO A 90 16.22 16.11 13.39
N ALA A 91 15.16 15.30 13.35
CA ALA A 91 13.89 15.60 13.99
C ALA A 91 14.08 15.77 15.51
N SER A 92 13.37 16.72 16.12
CA SER A 92 13.34 16.86 17.58
C SER A 92 12.75 15.60 18.22
N PRO A 93 13.26 15.14 19.38
CA PRO A 93 12.83 13.90 20.03
C PRO A 93 11.37 13.87 20.52
N ALA A 94 10.60 14.94 20.31
CA ALA A 94 9.16 15.00 20.62
C ALA A 94 8.25 14.50 19.48
N GLU A 95 8.78 14.30 18.26
CA GLU A 95 8.05 13.82 17.09
C GLU A 95 8.57 12.47 16.63
N ALA A 96 8.72 11.53 17.56
CA ALA A 96 9.02 10.15 17.17
C ALA A 96 7.83 9.60 16.34
N PRO A 97 8.05 9.12 15.10
CA PRO A 97 6.99 8.53 14.31
C PRO A 97 6.40 7.31 15.04
N PRO A 98 5.10 7.00 14.82
CA PRO A 98 4.45 5.87 15.47
C PRO A 98 5.27 4.58 15.24
N GLN A 99 5.63 3.93 16.35
CA GLN A 99 6.44 2.73 16.38
C GLN A 99 5.69 1.57 15.72
N GLY A 100 6.09 1.22 14.50
CA GLY A 100 5.72 -0.02 13.84
C GLY A 100 4.44 0.00 13.01
N TRP A 101 4.32 -1.02 12.18
CA TRP A 101 3.20 -1.26 11.27
C TRP A 101 1.94 -1.63 12.05
N ARG A 102 0.84 -0.93 11.78
CA ARG A 102 -0.46 -1.19 12.40
C ARG A 102 -1.14 -2.35 11.69
N ILE A 103 -1.58 -3.34 12.46
CA ILE A 103 -2.36 -4.47 11.92
C ILE A 103 -3.83 -4.07 11.85
N MET A 104 -4.43 -4.19 10.66
CA MET A 104 -5.88 -3.99 10.50
C MET A 104 -6.64 -5.02 11.36
N PRO A 105 -7.51 -4.58 12.28
CA PRO A 105 -8.28 -5.49 13.12
C PRO A 105 -9.29 -6.30 12.29
N GLU A 106 -9.67 -7.49 12.75
CA GLU A 106 -10.78 -8.24 12.13
C GLU A 106 -12.11 -7.76 12.72
N ALA A 107 -12.92 -7.04 11.94
CA ALA A 107 -14.21 -6.52 12.42
C ALA A 107 -15.39 -7.49 12.23
N GLY A 108 -15.11 -8.73 11.81
CA GLY A 108 -16.10 -9.80 11.63
C GLY A 108 -16.35 -10.17 10.17
N VAL A 109 -17.21 -11.18 9.95
CA VAL A 109 -17.46 -11.72 8.60
C VAL A 109 -18.31 -10.80 7.72
N PHE A 110 -19.11 -9.91 8.31
CA PHE A 110 -19.97 -8.98 7.57
C PHE A 110 -19.27 -7.66 7.21
N SER A 111 -18.17 -7.33 7.89
CA SER A 111 -17.40 -6.11 7.61
C SER A 111 -16.37 -6.29 6.50
N VAL A 112 -16.25 -7.49 5.91
CA VAL A 112 -15.17 -7.81 4.95
C VAL A 112 -15.20 -6.87 3.75
N GLY A 113 -16.40 -6.59 3.20
CA GLY A 113 -16.55 -5.65 2.09
C GLY A 113 -16.11 -4.22 2.45
N ASP A 114 -16.43 -3.75 3.65
CA ASP A 114 -16.03 -2.43 4.12
C ASP A 114 -14.53 -2.34 4.40
N GLN A 115 -13.95 -3.39 4.96
CA GLN A 115 -12.51 -3.45 5.19
C GLN A 115 -11.72 -3.51 3.89
N LEU A 116 -12.23 -4.20 2.87
CA LEU A 116 -11.65 -4.15 1.52
C LEU A 116 -11.73 -2.73 0.94
N ALA A 117 -12.89 -2.07 1.04
CA ALA A 117 -13.06 -0.72 0.50
C ALA A 117 -12.12 0.30 1.16
N VAL A 118 -12.00 0.27 2.49
CA VAL A 118 -11.10 1.17 3.23
C VAL A 118 -9.64 0.90 2.88
N ALA A 119 -9.19 -0.36 2.96
CA ALA A 119 -7.80 -0.69 2.68
C ALA A 119 -7.42 -0.43 1.21
N ALA A 120 -8.36 -0.62 0.27
CA ALA A 120 -8.17 -0.26 -1.13
C ALA A 120 -8.04 1.26 -1.32
N HIS A 121 -8.91 2.03 -0.65
CA HIS A 121 -8.85 3.49 -0.67
C HIS A 121 -7.51 4.01 -0.16
N ASP A 122 -7.06 3.52 1.00
CA ASP A 122 -5.78 3.93 1.61
C ASP A 122 -4.60 3.61 0.67
N LEU A 123 -4.58 2.41 0.08
CA LEU A 123 -3.54 2.02 -0.88
C LEU A 123 -3.53 2.94 -2.10
N LEU A 124 -4.70 3.17 -2.71
CA LEU A 124 -4.82 4.01 -3.90
C LEU A 124 -4.49 5.49 -3.62
N ALA A 125 -4.82 5.98 -2.43
CA ALA A 125 -4.50 7.33 -1.99
C ALA A 125 -2.99 7.53 -1.76
N ALA A 126 -2.27 6.49 -1.33
CA ALA A 126 -0.83 6.55 -1.07
C ALA A 126 0.03 6.48 -2.35
N LEU A 127 -0.45 5.83 -3.42
CA LEU A 127 0.32 5.61 -4.65
C LEU A 127 0.87 6.90 -5.31
N PRO A 128 0.11 8.00 -5.47
CA PRO A 128 0.60 9.20 -6.15
C PRO A 128 1.81 9.86 -5.47
N ALA A 129 2.07 9.58 -4.19
CA ALA A 129 3.18 10.14 -3.45
C ALA A 129 4.52 9.40 -3.65
N VAL A 130 4.51 8.29 -4.40
CA VAL A 130 5.67 7.39 -4.54
C VAL A 130 5.92 7.08 -6.00
N ALA A 131 7.16 7.14 -6.48
CA ALA A 131 7.47 6.75 -7.86
C ALA A 131 7.37 5.22 -8.04
N PRO A 132 7.00 4.71 -9.24
CA PRO A 132 6.81 3.27 -9.47
C PRO A 132 8.03 2.39 -9.13
N ASP A 133 9.24 2.91 -9.33
CA ASP A 133 10.49 2.18 -9.09
C ASP A 133 11.04 2.38 -7.67
N THR A 134 10.35 3.15 -6.82
CA THR A 134 10.74 3.34 -5.42
C THR A 134 10.62 2.04 -4.64
N LEU A 135 11.64 1.73 -3.83
CA LEU A 135 11.64 0.58 -2.93
C LEU A 135 10.73 0.85 -1.73
N VAL A 136 9.76 -0.04 -1.55
CA VAL A 136 8.80 -0.02 -0.45
C VAL A 136 9.21 -1.10 0.56
N PRO A 137 9.44 -0.74 1.84
CA PRO A 137 9.71 -1.72 2.88
C PRO A 137 8.49 -2.59 3.13
N GLY A 138 8.71 -3.86 3.47
CA GLY A 138 7.66 -4.70 4.05
C GLY A 138 7.44 -4.39 5.53
N PRO A 139 6.41 -4.99 6.17
CA PRO A 139 6.22 -4.90 7.61
C PRO A 139 7.52 -5.27 8.33
N GLU A 140 7.96 -4.37 9.21
CA GLU A 140 9.23 -4.44 9.92
C GLU A 140 9.43 -5.82 10.56
N SER A 141 10.61 -6.37 10.33
CA SER A 141 11.31 -7.15 11.34
C SER A 141 12.35 -6.22 11.97
N GLU A 142 12.63 -6.38 13.26
CA GLU A 142 13.72 -5.67 13.96
C GLU A 142 15.11 -5.82 13.28
N ASP A 143 15.21 -6.76 12.34
CA ASP A 143 16.36 -7.08 11.51
C ASP A 143 16.33 -6.32 10.16
N ALA A 144 17.21 -5.33 10.03
CA ALA A 144 17.36 -4.50 8.83
C ALA A 144 17.72 -5.30 7.57
N GLU A 145 18.44 -6.42 7.72
CA GLU A 145 18.86 -7.27 6.61
C GLU A 145 17.68 -8.09 6.06
N ARG A 146 16.78 -8.51 6.95
CA ARG A 146 15.51 -9.15 6.59
C ARG A 146 14.51 -8.17 5.99
N THR A 147 14.52 -6.92 6.45
CA THR A 147 13.73 -5.83 5.86
C THR A 147 14.20 -5.51 4.43
N ALA A 148 15.51 -5.43 4.18
CA ALA A 148 16.06 -5.25 2.83
C ALA A 148 15.67 -6.38 1.87
N ARG A 149 15.70 -7.63 2.33
CA ARG A 149 15.26 -8.82 1.54
C ARG A 149 13.77 -8.83 1.21
N ARG A 150 12.97 -8.02 1.91
CA ARG A 150 11.51 -7.92 1.73
C ARG A 150 11.09 -6.66 0.99
N GLN A 151 12.03 -5.77 0.65
CA GLN A 151 11.73 -4.59 -0.15
C GLN A 151 11.25 -5.01 -1.54
N ARG A 152 10.20 -4.35 -2.00
CA ARG A 152 9.65 -4.51 -3.35
C ARG A 152 9.55 -3.13 -3.97
N THR A 153 9.70 -3.02 -5.27
CA THR A 153 9.33 -1.76 -5.94
C THR A 153 7.83 -1.52 -5.76
N ALA A 154 7.41 -0.25 -5.73
CA ALA A 154 5.99 0.10 -5.66
C ALA A 154 5.20 -0.53 -6.81
N ARG A 155 5.77 -0.59 -8.03
CA ARG A 155 5.20 -1.31 -9.18
C ARG A 155 4.99 -2.80 -8.87
N ARG A 156 5.98 -3.48 -8.27
CA ARG A 156 5.84 -4.89 -7.92
C ARG A 156 4.79 -5.10 -6.84
N LEU A 157 4.70 -4.20 -5.87
CA LEU A 157 3.68 -4.22 -4.83
C LEU A 157 2.27 -4.12 -5.42
N VAL A 158 2.03 -3.20 -6.36
CA VAL A 158 0.75 -3.08 -7.09
C VAL A 158 0.44 -4.37 -7.85
N ALA A 159 1.41 -4.93 -8.58
CA ALA A 159 1.21 -6.17 -9.31
C ALA A 159 0.85 -7.35 -8.39
N ASP A 160 1.50 -7.47 -7.22
CA ASP A 160 1.18 -8.49 -6.21
C ASP A 160 -0.24 -8.29 -5.64
N CYS A 161 -0.65 -7.05 -5.37
CA CYS A 161 -1.99 -6.73 -4.88
C CYS A 161 -3.07 -7.06 -5.91
N LEU A 162 -2.85 -6.68 -7.18
CA LEU A 162 -3.75 -7.01 -8.29
C LEU A 162 -3.87 -8.54 -8.48
N ALA A 163 -2.76 -9.27 -8.40
CA ALA A 163 -2.77 -10.73 -8.47
C ALA A 163 -3.59 -11.37 -7.33
N ALA A 164 -3.43 -10.86 -6.10
CA ALA A 164 -4.20 -11.32 -4.95
C ALA A 164 -5.70 -11.00 -5.07
N ALA A 165 -6.05 -9.81 -5.59
CA ALA A 165 -7.44 -9.43 -5.85
C ALA A 165 -8.08 -10.33 -6.90
N ARG A 166 -7.38 -10.65 -8.00
CA ARG A 166 -7.87 -11.59 -9.03
C ARG A 166 -8.07 -12.99 -8.48
N GLU A 167 -7.19 -13.45 -7.58
CA GLU A 167 -7.40 -14.73 -6.90
C GLU A 167 -8.66 -14.69 -6.03
N LEU A 168 -8.84 -13.63 -5.23
CA LEU A 168 -10.05 -13.49 -4.42
C LEU A 168 -11.31 -13.46 -5.28
N GLU A 169 -11.27 -12.80 -6.44
CA GLU A 169 -12.36 -12.76 -7.39
C GLU A 169 -12.74 -14.16 -7.86
N ARG A 170 -11.76 -15.00 -8.24
CA ARG A 170 -11.99 -16.39 -8.62
C ARG A 170 -12.67 -17.19 -7.50
N LEU A 171 -12.25 -16.97 -6.25
CA LEU A 171 -12.83 -17.65 -5.08
C LEU A 171 -14.23 -17.15 -4.73
N SER A 172 -14.59 -15.94 -5.15
CA SER A 172 -15.86 -15.28 -4.83
C SER A 172 -17.00 -15.61 -5.80
N ARG A 173 -16.69 -16.21 -6.95
CA ARG A 173 -17.67 -16.74 -7.90
C ARG A 173 -18.39 -17.95 -7.27
#